data_AF-A0A920T289-F1
#
_entry.id   AF-A0A920T289-F1
#
_cell.length_a   1.000
_cell.length_b   1.000
_cell.length_c   1.000
_cell.angle_alpha   90.00
_cell.angle_beta   90.00
_cell.angle_gamma   90.00
#
_symmetry.space_group_name_H-M   'P 1'
#
loop_
_entity.id
_entity.type
_entity.pdbx_description
1 polymer ?
#
loop_
_entity_poly.entity_id
_entity_poly.type
_entity_poly.pdbx_seq_one_letter_code
_entity_poly.pdbx_strand_id
1 'polypeptide(L)'
;MIFFIICMMSCTTHNEEELALVNGNEITLNDFLPKYKNFLSKTHQNDNLSNRYAFLNSMIDESIILQHAKIIGLDSETEMLHQKEKIHDQLLLNEYYDTKIMNKIEIADNELRQLFKHYKTRLHVRHLYAPDLETIKDMAEQIRSGVSWDSLPENMF
;
A
#
# COMPACT_ATOMS: atom_id res chain seq x y z
N MET A 1 60.83 26.02 -25.07
CA MET A 1 59.46 26.36 -25.51
C MET A 1 58.51 25.59 -24.62
N ILE A 2 57.96 26.21 -23.58
CA ILE A 2 57.08 25.55 -22.61
C ILE A 2 55.65 25.76 -23.07
N PHE A 3 54.95 24.68 -23.39
CA PHE A 3 53.56 24.69 -23.83
C PHE A 3 52.67 24.59 -22.58
N PHE A 4 52.00 25.70 -22.22
CA PHE A 4 51.05 25.73 -21.12
C PHE A 4 49.69 25.28 -21.65
N ILE A 5 49.33 24.02 -21.40
CA ILE A 5 48.00 23.49 -21.73
C ILE A 5 47.02 24.00 -20.67
N ILE A 6 46.22 24.98 -21.05
CA ILE A 6 45.08 25.46 -20.25
C ILE A 6 43.94 24.48 -20.49
N CYS A 7 43.71 23.59 -19.51
CA CYS A 7 42.57 22.69 -19.49
C CYS A 7 41.35 23.48 -19.00
N MET A 8 40.50 23.93 -19.93
CA MET A 8 39.18 24.49 -19.61
C MET A 8 38.27 23.34 -19.19
N MET A 9 38.28 23.02 -17.89
CA MET A 9 37.21 22.22 -17.27
C MET A 9 35.93 23.07 -17.29
N SER A 10 35.13 22.94 -18.35
CA SER A 10 33.77 23.45 -18.37
C SER A 10 32.96 22.58 -17.40
N CYS A 11 32.81 23.06 -16.17
CA CYS A 11 31.87 22.50 -15.22
C CYS A 11 30.48 22.95 -15.67
N THR A 12 29.79 22.12 -16.46
CA THR A 12 28.37 22.32 -16.72
C THR A 12 27.65 22.08 -15.40
N THR A 13 27.26 23.15 -14.70
CA THR A 13 26.30 23.02 -13.61
C THR A 13 25.03 22.47 -14.24
N HIS A 14 24.66 21.26 -13.83
CA HIS A 14 23.39 20.64 -14.21
C HIS A 14 22.31 21.47 -13.49
N ASN A 15 21.98 22.64 -14.04
CA ASN A 15 20.92 23.48 -13.51
C ASN A 15 19.63 22.71 -13.75
N GLU A 16 19.10 22.12 -12.68
CA GLU A 16 17.78 21.50 -12.71
C GLU A 16 16.77 22.58 -13.09
N GLU A 17 15.86 22.25 -14.01
CA GLU A 17 14.87 23.23 -14.50
C GLU A 17 13.89 23.56 -13.36
N GLU A 18 13.96 24.78 -12.86
CA GLU A 18 13.08 25.31 -11.83
C GLU A 18 11.67 25.53 -12.41
N LEU A 19 10.65 24.98 -11.74
CA LEU A 19 9.25 25.14 -12.13
C LEU A 19 8.50 26.15 -11.26
N ALA A 20 8.91 26.31 -10.00
CA ALA A 20 8.37 27.30 -9.08
C ALA A 20 9.33 27.60 -7.92
N LEU A 21 9.22 28.80 -7.34
CA LEU A 21 9.92 29.21 -6.13
C LEU A 21 8.91 29.60 -5.04
N VAL A 22 8.95 28.93 -3.90
CA VAL A 22 8.02 29.13 -2.78
C VAL A 22 8.80 29.53 -1.53
N ASN A 23 8.83 30.83 -1.21
CA ASN A 23 9.58 31.40 -0.08
C ASN A 23 11.05 30.96 0.00
N GLY A 24 11.73 30.84 -1.15
CA GLY A 24 13.12 30.40 -1.21
C GLY A 24 13.34 28.89 -1.34
N ASN A 25 12.27 28.08 -1.31
CA ASN A 25 12.33 26.65 -1.67
C ASN A 25 11.93 26.48 -3.14
N GLU A 26 12.84 25.94 -3.94
CA GLU A 26 12.61 25.63 -5.35
C GLU A 26 11.83 24.31 -5.48
N ILE A 27 10.91 24.26 -6.45
CA ILE A 27 10.29 23.03 -6.95
C ILE A 27 10.87 22.80 -8.34
N THR A 28 11.69 21.77 -8.49
CA THR A 28 12.35 21.47 -9.77
C THR A 28 11.55 20.48 -10.61
N LEU A 29 11.93 20.36 -11.88
CA LEU A 29 11.38 19.34 -12.77
C LEU A 29 11.61 17.91 -12.23
N ASN A 30 12.74 17.69 -11.54
CA ASN A 30 13.07 16.40 -10.93
C ASN A 30 12.16 16.06 -9.73
N ASP A 31 11.69 17.07 -8.99
CA ASP A 31 10.68 16.87 -7.95
C ASP A 31 9.31 16.56 -8.55
N PHE A 32 8.96 17.27 -9.62
CA PHE A 32 7.64 17.23 -10.24
C PHE A 32 7.37 15.92 -10.99
N LEU A 33 8.27 15.51 -11.89
CA LEU A 33 8.05 14.38 -12.80
C LEU A 33 7.68 13.05 -12.12
N PRO A 34 8.41 12.55 -11.09
CA PRO A 34 8.09 11.27 -10.46
C PRO A 34 6.75 11.34 -9.72
N LYS A 35 6.47 12.46 -9.03
CA LYS A 35 5.22 12.68 -8.31
C LYS A 35 4.03 12.78 -9.28
N TYR A 36 4.18 13.50 -10.38
CA TYR A 36 3.15 13.66 -11.40
C TYR A 36 2.87 12.34 -12.13
N LYS A 37 3.90 11.57 -12.48
CA LYS A 37 3.74 10.23 -13.07
C LYS A 37 2.97 9.30 -12.14
N ASN A 38 3.26 9.34 -10.84
CA ASN A 38 2.54 8.58 -9.83
C ASN A 38 1.08 9.02 -9.70
N PHE A 39 0.82 10.34 -9.72
CA PHE A 39 -0.54 10.90 -9.73
C PHE A 39 -1.36 10.39 -10.93
N LEU A 40 -0.83 10.48 -12.15
CA LEU A 40 -1.52 9.99 -13.35
C LEU A 40 -1.83 8.49 -13.27
N SER A 41 -0.85 7.70 -12.80
CA SER A 41 -1.01 6.24 -12.63
C SER A 41 -2.13 5.90 -11.64
N LYS A 42 -2.14 6.53 -10.46
CA LYS A 42 -3.12 6.25 -9.39
C LYS A 42 -4.52 6.75 -9.70
N THR A 43 -4.64 7.83 -10.46
CA THR A 43 -5.93 8.44 -10.81
C THR A 43 -6.46 7.97 -12.16
N HIS A 44 -5.70 7.14 -12.88
CA HIS A 44 -5.99 6.70 -14.25
C HIS A 44 -6.26 7.86 -15.22
N GLN A 45 -5.57 8.98 -15.01
CA GLN A 45 -5.69 10.16 -15.87
C GLN A 45 -4.61 10.19 -16.94
N ASN A 46 -4.94 10.80 -18.08
CA ASN A 46 -3.97 11.07 -19.14
C ASN A 46 -3.22 12.37 -18.85
N ASP A 47 -1.99 12.43 -19.35
CA ASP A 47 -1.22 13.65 -19.32
C ASP A 47 -1.85 14.74 -20.20
N ASN A 48 -1.98 15.95 -19.64
CA ASN A 48 -2.41 17.14 -20.36
C ASN A 48 -1.98 18.40 -19.59
N LEU A 49 -2.04 19.56 -20.25
CA LEU A 49 -1.61 20.83 -19.68
C LEU A 49 -2.38 21.20 -18.40
N SER A 50 -3.69 20.95 -18.35
CA SER A 50 -4.52 21.24 -17.18
C SER A 50 -4.09 20.43 -15.97
N ASN A 51 -3.80 19.14 -16.16
CA ASN A 51 -3.33 18.25 -15.10
C ASN A 51 -1.95 18.65 -14.59
N ARG A 52 -1.02 18.99 -15.50
CA ARG A 52 0.31 19.47 -15.12
C ARG A 52 0.23 20.74 -14.28
N TYR A 53 -0.57 21.69 -14.73
CA TYR A 53 -0.80 22.96 -14.03
C TYR A 53 -1.43 22.75 -12.66
N ALA A 54 -2.53 21.98 -12.57
CA ALA A 54 -3.20 21.71 -11.30
C ALA A 54 -2.29 20.97 -10.32
N PHE A 55 -1.51 20.00 -10.81
CA PHE A 55 -0.58 19.25 -9.97
C PHE A 55 0.57 20.12 -9.46
N LEU A 56 1.16 20.98 -10.31
CA LEU A 56 2.21 21.90 -9.87
C LEU A 56 1.69 22.86 -8.79
N ASN A 57 0.50 23.43 -8.98
CA ASN A 57 -0.12 24.28 -7.96
C ASN A 57 -0.39 23.51 -6.66
N SER A 58 -0.79 22.24 -6.72
CA SER A 58 -0.95 21.43 -5.51
C SER A 58 0.37 21.22 -4.75
N MET A 59 1.51 21.12 -5.45
CA MET A 59 2.82 21.05 -4.83
C MET A 59 3.24 22.39 -4.20
N ILE A 60 2.84 23.51 -4.83
CA ILE A 60 3.04 24.86 -4.27
C ILE A 60 2.22 25.01 -2.98
N ASP A 61 0.93 24.65 -3.02
CA ASP A 61 0.05 24.68 -1.85
C ASP A 61 0.59 23.81 -0.71
N GLU A 62 1.03 22.59 -1.01
CA GLU A 62 1.69 21.69 -0.05
C GLU A 62 2.93 22.35 0.57
N SER A 63 3.79 22.96 -0.24
CA SER A 63 4.98 23.66 0.24
C SER A 63 4.64 24.80 1.20
N ILE A 64 3.63 25.62 0.88
CA ILE A 64 3.17 26.72 1.75
C ILE A 64 2.67 26.16 3.09
N ILE A 65 1.83 25.12 3.05
CA ILE A 65 1.25 24.48 4.25
C ILE A 65 2.36 23.91 5.13
N LEU A 66 3.31 23.16 4.56
CA LEU A 66 4.39 22.54 5.32
C LEU A 66 5.35 23.57 5.94
N GLN A 67 5.65 24.65 5.22
CA GLN A 67 6.45 25.74 5.76
C GLN A 67 5.74 26.44 6.93
N HIS A 68 4.43 26.69 6.81
CA HIS A 68 3.66 27.28 7.90
C HIS A 68 3.57 26.34 9.12
N ALA A 69 3.31 25.05 8.90
CA ALA A 69 3.30 24.02 9.94
C ALA A 69 4.61 23.99 10.74
N LYS A 70 5.76 24.12 10.04
CA LYS A 70 7.07 24.22 10.67
C LYS A 70 7.25 25.51 11.48
N ILE A 71 6.76 26.64 10.99
CA ILE A 71 6.83 27.93 11.70
C ILE A 71 6.06 27.87 13.03
N ILE A 72 4.89 27.24 13.04
CA ILE A 72 4.08 27.10 14.26
C ILE A 72 4.52 25.93 15.16
N GLY A 73 5.53 25.15 14.76
CA GLY A 73 6.07 24.03 15.53
C GLY A 73 5.15 22.81 15.60
N LEU A 74 4.27 22.63 14.60
CA LEU A 74 3.29 21.53 14.57
C LEU A 74 3.98 20.15 14.58
N ASP A 75 5.17 20.05 13.99
CA ASP A 75 5.98 18.82 13.93
C ASP A 75 6.49 18.35 15.31
N SER A 76 6.42 19.21 16.33
CA SER A 76 6.87 18.95 17.69
C SER A 76 5.72 18.64 18.66
N GLU A 77 4.47 18.72 18.21
CA GLU A 77 3.30 18.38 19.04
C GLU A 77 3.26 16.88 19.34
N THR A 78 2.85 16.52 20.57
CA THR A 78 2.83 15.13 21.02
C THR A 78 1.99 14.22 20.12
N GLU A 79 0.82 14.68 19.66
CA GLU A 79 -0.03 13.91 18.73
C GLU A 79 0.69 13.67 17.39
N MET A 80 1.37 14.68 16.85
CA MET A 80 2.11 14.55 15.59
C MET A 80 3.30 13.59 15.72
N LEU A 81 4.01 13.64 16.84
CA LEU A 81 5.10 12.69 17.14
C LEU A 81 4.58 11.26 17.26
N HIS A 82 3.45 11.06 17.95
CA HIS A 82 2.84 9.75 18.10
C HIS A 82 2.38 9.17 16.75
N GLN A 83 1.73 9.99 15.91
CA GLN A 83 1.31 9.54 14.58
C GLN A 83 2.50 9.24 13.67
N LYS A 84 3.59 10.02 13.76
CA LYS A 84 4.82 9.76 13.04
C LYS A 84 5.45 8.42 13.43
N GLU A 85 5.48 8.10 14.73
CA GLU A 85 5.96 6.80 15.24
C GLU A 85 5.09 5.66 14.72
N LYS A 86 3.77 5.78 14.78
CA LYS A 86 2.84 4.79 14.25
C LYS A 86 3.04 4.52 12.75
N ILE A 87 3.20 5.58 11.95
CA ILE A 87 3.48 5.46 10.52
C ILE A 87 4.83 4.78 10.30
N HIS A 88 5.86 5.17 11.04
CA HIS A 88 7.19 4.56 10.96
C HIS A 88 7.14 3.05 11.24
N ASP A 89 6.48 2.64 12.32
CA ASP A 89 6.37 1.23 12.69
C ASP A 89 5.59 0.43 11.64
N GLN A 90 4.52 1.01 11.08
CA GLN A 90 3.79 0.36 9.99
C GLN A 90 4.65 0.19 8.73
N LEU A 91 5.45 1.19 8.37
CA LEU A 91 6.37 1.09 7.23
C LEU A 91 7.43 0.01 7.46
N LEU A 92 7.95 -0.09 8.69
CA LEU A 92 8.91 -1.13 9.06
C LEU A 92 8.30 -2.53 8.96
N LEU A 93 7.07 -2.71 9.44
CA LEU A 93 6.35 -3.98 9.35
C LEU A 93 6.05 -4.37 7.89
N ASN A 94 5.66 -3.41 7.05
CA ASN A 94 5.42 -3.64 5.63
C ASN A 94 6.70 -4.11 4.93
N GLU A 95 7.80 -3.39 5.14
CA GLU A 95 9.10 -3.75 4.54
C GLU A 95 9.59 -5.12 5.03
N TYR A 96 9.39 -5.43 6.31
CA TYR A 96 9.71 -6.76 6.84
C TYR A 96 8.86 -7.85 6.18
N TYR A 97 7.55 -7.62 6.03
CA TYR A 97 6.65 -8.56 5.37
C TYR A 97 7.09 -8.82 3.93
N ASP A 98 7.32 -7.77 3.15
CA ASP A 98 7.70 -7.88 1.74
C ASP A 98 9.08 -8.54 1.58
N THR A 99 10.05 -8.17 2.40
CA THR A 99 11.44 -8.65 2.22
C THR A 99 11.74 -9.98 2.89
N LYS A 100 11.09 -10.32 4.02
CA LYS A 100 11.41 -11.50 4.84
C LYS A 100 10.35 -12.57 4.85
N ILE A 101 9.08 -12.21 4.66
CA ILE A 101 7.97 -13.17 4.66
C ILE A 101 7.63 -13.55 3.22
N MET A 102 7.22 -12.59 2.39
CA MET A 102 6.74 -12.85 1.04
C MET A 102 7.79 -13.56 0.17
N ASN A 103 9.05 -13.16 0.27
CA ASN A 103 10.16 -13.79 -0.46
C ASN A 103 10.42 -15.26 -0.11
N LYS A 104 9.87 -15.77 1.00
CA LYS A 104 10.00 -17.19 1.40
C LYS A 104 8.77 -18.02 1.08
N ILE A 105 7.68 -17.39 0.64
CA ILE A 105 6.46 -18.09 0.28
C ILE A 105 6.65 -18.67 -1.10
N GLU A 106 6.80 -19.99 -1.18
CA GLU A 106 6.75 -20.74 -2.42
C GLU A 106 5.36 -21.35 -2.54
N ILE A 107 4.65 -21.03 -3.62
CA ILE A 107 3.33 -21.60 -3.90
C ILE A 107 3.50 -22.68 -4.96
N ALA A 108 3.12 -23.90 -4.63
CA ALA A 108 3.26 -25.02 -5.56
C ALA A 108 2.09 -25.06 -6.57
N ASP A 109 2.36 -25.53 -7.79
CA ASP A 109 1.36 -25.64 -8.86
C ASP A 109 0.13 -26.48 -8.46
N ASN A 110 0.33 -27.50 -7.63
CA ASN A 110 -0.77 -28.33 -7.13
C ASN A 110 -1.70 -27.54 -6.19
N GLU A 111 -1.18 -26.65 -5.37
CA GLU A 111 -1.96 -25.77 -4.49
C GLU A 111 -2.77 -24.77 -5.30
N LEU A 112 -2.16 -24.17 -6.33
CA LEU A 112 -2.88 -23.28 -7.26
C LEU A 112 -4.01 -24.00 -8.00
N ARG A 113 -3.77 -25.23 -8.45
CA ARG A 113 -4.80 -26.07 -9.11
C ARG A 113 -5.92 -26.44 -8.15
N GLN A 114 -5.60 -26.78 -6.89
CA GLN A 114 -6.60 -27.03 -5.86
C GLN A 114 -7.42 -25.79 -5.56
N LEU A 115 -6.80 -24.63 -5.40
CA LEU A 115 -7.49 -23.35 -5.19
C LEU A 115 -8.42 -23.02 -6.36
N PHE A 116 -7.97 -23.23 -7.59
CA PHE A 116 -8.80 -23.02 -8.78
C PHE A 116 -10.04 -23.93 -8.79
N LYS A 117 -9.87 -25.23 -8.46
CA LYS A 117 -10.99 -26.16 -8.30
C LYS A 117 -11.93 -25.71 -7.17
N HIS A 118 -11.36 -25.35 -6.02
CA HIS A 118 -11.88 -24.48 -4.95
C HIS A 118 -12.93 -23.50 -5.44
N TYR A 119 -12.39 -22.48 -6.10
CA TYR A 119 -13.10 -21.31 -6.58
C TYR A 119 -14.20 -21.62 -7.60
N LYS A 120 -14.07 -22.71 -8.36
CA LYS A 120 -15.08 -23.15 -9.35
C LYS A 120 -16.12 -24.10 -8.79
N THR A 121 -15.96 -24.58 -7.55
CA THR A 121 -16.90 -25.50 -6.93
C THR A 121 -17.89 -24.72 -6.07
N ARG A 122 -19.19 -24.96 -6.28
CA ARG A 122 -20.25 -24.50 -5.37
C ARG A 122 -20.66 -25.68 -4.50
N LEU A 123 -20.65 -25.49 -3.19
CA LEU A 123 -21.11 -26.49 -2.23
C LEU A 123 -22.44 -26.03 -1.65
N HIS A 124 -23.44 -26.91 -1.69
CA HIS A 124 -24.63 -26.78 -0.88
C HIS A 124 -24.43 -27.60 0.39
N VAL A 125 -24.28 -26.94 1.53
CA VAL A 125 -23.99 -27.58 2.81
C VAL A 125 -25.07 -27.24 3.83
N ARG A 126 -25.32 -28.19 4.72
CA ARG A 126 -26.00 -27.97 6.00
C ARG A 126 -24.94 -28.15 7.08
N HIS A 127 -25.00 -27.37 8.15
CA HIS A 127 -24.08 -27.50 9.28
C HIS A 127 -24.86 -27.94 10.51
N LEU A 128 -24.17 -28.61 11.43
CA LEU A 128 -24.69 -28.95 12.74
C LEU A 128 -23.91 -28.18 13.78
N TYR A 129 -24.60 -27.64 14.77
CA TYR A 129 -24.03 -26.99 15.93
C TYR A 129 -24.50 -27.69 17.21
N ALA A 130 -23.56 -27.93 18.11
CA ALA A 130 -23.87 -28.31 19.48
C ALA A 130 -22.88 -27.60 20.43
N PRO A 131 -23.31 -27.29 21.67
CA PRO A 131 -22.46 -26.58 22.63
C PRO A 131 -21.30 -27.44 23.17
N ASP A 132 -21.37 -28.76 23.04
CA ASP A 132 -20.36 -29.69 23.54
C ASP A 132 -19.99 -30.80 22.54
N LEU A 133 -18.84 -31.41 22.78
CA LEU A 133 -18.24 -32.40 21.88
C LEU A 133 -19.00 -33.75 21.89
N GLU A 134 -19.63 -34.13 23.00
CA GLU A 134 -20.35 -35.40 23.08
C GLU A 134 -21.62 -35.33 22.23
N THR A 135 -22.39 -34.25 22.40
CA THR A 135 -23.62 -34.01 21.63
C THR A 135 -23.35 -33.96 20.13
N ILE A 136 -22.33 -33.22 19.66
CA ILE A 136 -22.04 -33.15 18.21
C ILE A 136 -21.56 -34.49 17.64
N LYS A 137 -20.88 -35.32 18.45
CA LYS A 137 -20.42 -36.64 18.03
C LYS A 137 -21.58 -37.62 17.90
N ASP A 138 -22.46 -37.67 18.90
CA ASP A 138 -23.66 -38.51 18.86
C ASP A 138 -24.53 -38.16 17.65
N MET A 139 -24.78 -36.87 17.42
CA MET A 139 -25.51 -36.40 16.23
C MET A 139 -24.81 -36.80 14.92
N ALA A 140 -23.49 -36.70 14.85
CA ALA A 140 -22.73 -37.13 13.67
C ALA A 140 -22.86 -38.65 13.44
N GLU A 141 -22.93 -39.46 14.48
CA GLU A 141 -23.19 -40.90 14.37
C GLU A 141 -24.63 -41.19 13.91
N GLN A 142 -25.62 -40.48 14.44
CA GLN A 142 -27.01 -40.58 13.99
C GLN A 142 -27.13 -40.28 12.49
N ILE A 143 -26.54 -39.18 11.99
CA ILE A 143 -26.55 -38.87 10.56
C ILE A 143 -25.80 -39.92 9.73
N ARG A 144 -24.64 -40.40 10.19
CA ARG A 144 -23.88 -41.46 9.48
C ARG A 144 -24.62 -42.79 9.42
N SER A 145 -25.43 -43.10 10.43
CA SER A 145 -26.28 -44.30 10.47
C SER A 145 -27.55 -44.19 9.63
N GLY A 146 -27.81 -43.03 9.01
CA GLY A 146 -28.91 -42.82 8.06
C GLY A 146 -30.14 -42.11 8.64
N VAL A 147 -30.05 -41.57 9.87
CA VAL A 147 -31.11 -40.72 10.43
C VAL A 147 -31.26 -39.46 9.56
N SER A 148 -32.52 -39.05 9.31
CA SER A 148 -32.79 -37.88 8.47
C SER A 148 -32.32 -36.60 9.16
N TRP A 149 -31.82 -35.66 8.35
CA TRP A 149 -31.50 -34.31 8.82
C TRP A 149 -32.73 -33.61 9.40
N ASP A 150 -33.92 -33.84 8.83
CA ASP A 150 -35.15 -33.17 9.26
C ASP A 150 -35.67 -33.68 10.62
N SER A 151 -35.10 -34.77 11.14
CA SER A 151 -35.40 -35.28 12.48
C SER A 151 -34.50 -34.71 13.58
N LEU A 152 -33.46 -33.96 13.22
CA LEU A 152 -32.63 -33.28 14.21
C LEU A 152 -33.29 -31.97 14.69
N PRO A 153 -33.07 -31.58 15.96
CA PRO A 153 -33.66 -30.35 16.51
C PRO A 153 -33.31 -29.10 15.72
N GLU A 154 -34.29 -28.23 15.44
CA GLU A 154 -34.10 -27.01 14.65
C GLU A 154 -33.08 -26.01 15.25
N ASN A 155 -32.90 -26.04 16.56
CA ASN A 155 -31.94 -25.19 17.27
C ASN A 155 -30.48 -25.63 17.12
N MET A 156 -30.21 -26.62 16.26
CA MET A 156 -28.90 -27.19 16.02
C MET A 156 -28.39 -26.95 14.58
N PHE A 157 -29.07 -26.09 13.82
CA PHE A 157 -28.70 -25.61 12.48
C PHE A 157 -28.31 -24.13 12.46
#